data_AF-A0AAN5YZH6-F1
#
_entry.id   AF-A0AAN5YZH6-F1
#
_cell.length_a   1.000
_cell.length_b   1.000
_cell.length_c   1.000
_cell.angle_alpha   90.00
_cell.angle_beta   90.00
_cell.angle_gamma   90.00
#
_symmetry.space_group_name_H-M   'P 1'
#
loop_
_entity.id
_entity.type
_entity.pdbx_description
1 polymer ?
#
loop_
_entity_poly.entity_id
_entity_poly.type
_entity_poly.pdbx_seq_one_letter_code
_entity_poly.pdbx_strand_id
1 'polypeptide(L)'
;MATPISSPSPRLDRFQQAVESLYGSFSSIPDPSAWTPPPNSGGHRGRYLWTDAFGVLTLITMHREYEKSLAKAAQAPDDRYLVLARRVVETVHEVLGSTRDGKARLPGATAENPLGGGLRIGKMDERGPDADGQYHHYLTVWMFALNRLSLATGDPAYNEQAVALAKAIHPRFFVNRESARPRMVWKMAMDLSAPLVASEGNLDPIDGYVVFRLLQGAAKQAGGGAVLAEEVADYKRVMERKGQHFVSSDPLDLGMTLWTAHWFSEKEDWAARLAGRCFEQIYDLFEINRYLERNIKYRLAFREFGTCMGIQCQAEQTTEKDRSVDLKVYADAIIAAWDPYMELSLATDVTPDDLRPITRIMYAAALIPGAFRSGYLGPEPECPEK
;
A
#
# COMPACT_ATOMS: atom_id res chain seq x y z
N MET A 1 -29.69 -13.02 -2.82
CA MET A 1 -28.83 -13.48 -3.93
C MET A 1 -28.88 -12.45 -5.03
N ALA A 2 -27.91 -11.54 -5.07
CA ALA A 2 -27.74 -10.66 -6.22
C ALA A 2 -27.18 -11.51 -7.37
N THR A 3 -27.90 -11.55 -8.49
CA THR A 3 -27.36 -12.09 -9.75
C THR A 3 -26.07 -11.33 -10.07
N PRO A 4 -24.95 -11.99 -10.39
CA PRO A 4 -23.73 -11.30 -10.76
C PRO A 4 -24.00 -10.53 -12.05
N ILE A 5 -24.03 -9.20 -11.97
CA ILE A 5 -23.91 -8.36 -13.15
C ILE A 5 -22.45 -8.51 -13.58
N SER A 6 -22.20 -9.47 -14.47
CA SER A 6 -20.88 -9.62 -15.07
C SER A 6 -20.60 -8.39 -15.91
N SER A 7 -19.57 -7.63 -15.55
CA SER A 7 -19.00 -6.65 -16.47
C SER A 7 -18.57 -7.36 -17.77
N PRO A 8 -18.82 -6.77 -18.95
CA PRO A 8 -18.41 -7.36 -20.23
C PRO A 8 -16.89 -7.30 -20.45
N SER A 9 -16.15 -6.51 -19.65
CA SER A 9 -14.72 -6.29 -19.81
C SER A 9 -13.88 -7.26 -18.95
N PRO A 10 -12.84 -7.90 -19.52
CA PRO A 10 -11.87 -8.68 -18.77
C PRO A 10 -11.29 -7.95 -17.55
N ARG A 11 -10.96 -8.70 -16.50
CA ARG A 11 -10.45 -8.17 -15.22
C ARG A 11 -9.17 -7.32 -15.40
N LEU A 12 -8.29 -7.72 -16.31
CA LEU A 12 -7.07 -6.98 -16.66
C LEU A 12 -7.36 -5.66 -17.39
N ASP A 13 -8.35 -5.63 -18.28
CA ASP A 13 -8.71 -4.41 -19.00
C ASP A 13 -9.30 -3.36 -18.05
N ARG A 14 -10.14 -3.78 -17.10
CA ARG A 14 -10.67 -2.90 -16.04
C ARG A 14 -9.58 -2.41 -15.09
N PHE A 15 -8.64 -3.30 -14.76
CA PHE A 15 -7.44 -2.93 -14.00
C PHE A 15 -6.67 -1.83 -14.73
N GLN A 16 -6.37 -2.01 -16.01
CA GLN A 16 -5.66 -1.03 -16.82
C GLN A 16 -6.41 0.30 -16.90
N GLN A 17 -7.72 0.27 -17.21
CA GLN A 17 -8.55 1.48 -17.27
C GLN A 17 -8.53 2.27 -15.94
N ALA A 18 -8.60 1.58 -14.81
CA ALA A 18 -8.53 2.20 -13.50
C ALA A 18 -7.18 2.89 -13.25
N VAL A 19 -6.06 2.26 -13.63
CA VAL A 19 -4.72 2.85 -13.49
C VAL A 19 -4.53 4.02 -14.48
N GLU A 20 -4.90 3.84 -15.75
CA GLU A 20 -4.80 4.88 -16.80
C GLU A 20 -5.66 6.11 -16.48
N SER A 21 -6.76 5.95 -15.75
CA SER A 21 -7.60 7.07 -15.34
C SER A 21 -6.88 8.07 -14.40
N LEU A 22 -5.77 7.64 -13.75
CA LEU A 22 -4.89 8.51 -12.97
C LEU A 22 -3.64 8.90 -13.78
N TYR A 23 -3.04 7.94 -14.47
CA TYR A 23 -1.71 8.12 -15.08
C TYR A 23 -1.74 8.48 -16.58
N GLY A 24 -2.93 8.62 -17.16
CA GLY A 24 -3.10 8.79 -18.60
C GLY A 24 -3.03 7.46 -19.34
N SER A 25 -3.45 7.46 -20.62
CA SER A 25 -3.43 6.25 -21.43
C SER A 25 -1.99 5.80 -21.71
N PHE A 26 -1.67 4.54 -21.45
CA PHE A 26 -0.32 4.04 -21.69
C PHE A 26 0.01 3.90 -23.17
N SER A 27 -1.01 3.75 -24.02
CA SER A 27 -0.84 3.68 -25.47
C SER A 27 -0.49 5.04 -26.10
N SER A 28 -0.78 6.16 -25.42
CA SER A 28 -0.48 7.50 -25.90
C SER A 28 0.87 8.04 -25.40
N ILE A 29 1.62 7.27 -24.62
CA ILE A 29 2.96 7.65 -24.12
C ILE A 29 4.02 7.16 -25.12
N PRO A 30 4.61 8.06 -25.94
CA PRO A 30 5.59 7.66 -26.95
C PRO A 30 6.93 7.27 -26.31
N ASP A 31 7.37 7.99 -25.28
CA ASP A 31 8.60 7.73 -24.53
C ASP A 31 8.30 7.73 -23.02
N PRO A 32 8.29 6.55 -22.37
CA PRO A 32 8.09 6.44 -20.93
C PRO A 32 9.15 7.19 -20.10
N SER A 33 10.36 7.39 -20.63
CA SER A 33 11.46 8.03 -19.90
C SER A 33 11.28 9.54 -19.77
N ALA A 34 10.65 10.16 -20.76
CA ALA A 34 10.28 11.58 -20.75
C ALA A 34 8.91 11.85 -20.10
N TRP A 35 8.14 10.81 -19.78
CA TRP A 35 6.82 10.95 -19.20
C TRP A 35 6.88 11.56 -17.80
N THR A 36 5.96 12.48 -17.53
CA THR A 36 5.73 13.03 -16.18
C THR A 36 4.35 12.59 -15.73
N PRO A 37 4.20 11.95 -14.57
CA PRO A 37 2.90 11.51 -14.11
C PRO A 37 1.92 12.68 -14.00
N PRO A 38 0.71 12.59 -14.57
CA PRO A 38 -0.32 13.61 -14.39
C PRO A 38 -0.57 13.93 -12.91
N PRO A 39 -1.00 15.15 -12.55
CA PRO A 39 -1.26 15.56 -11.17
C PRO A 39 -2.59 15.00 -10.61
N ASN A 40 -2.99 13.80 -11.03
CA ASN A 40 -4.31 13.22 -10.76
C ASN A 40 -4.33 12.25 -9.57
N SER A 41 -3.22 12.07 -8.87
CA SER A 41 -3.16 11.26 -7.63
C SER A 41 -3.93 11.91 -6.46
N GLY A 42 -4.41 13.14 -6.64
CA GLY A 42 -5.01 13.97 -5.61
C GLY A 42 -3.97 14.70 -4.77
N GLY A 43 -4.42 15.49 -3.80
CA GLY A 43 -3.53 16.15 -2.85
C GLY A 43 -2.76 17.36 -3.38
N HIS A 44 -1.97 17.95 -2.50
CA HIS A 44 -1.23 19.18 -2.75
C HIS A 44 -0.17 18.97 -3.84
N ARG A 45 -0.26 19.78 -4.91
CA ARG A 45 0.54 19.67 -6.15
C ARG A 45 0.33 18.34 -6.89
N GLY A 46 -0.85 17.73 -6.74
CA GLY A 46 -1.26 16.55 -7.49
C GLY A 46 -0.57 15.26 -7.06
N ARG A 47 -0.06 15.21 -5.82
CA ARG A 47 0.54 14.03 -5.22
C ARG A 47 -0.08 13.74 -3.86
N TYR A 48 -0.37 12.46 -3.63
CA TYR A 48 -0.92 11.96 -2.38
C TYR A 48 -0.28 10.60 -2.11
N LEU A 49 0.49 10.51 -1.02
CA LEU A 49 1.47 9.43 -0.82
C LEU A 49 0.85 8.03 -0.91
N TRP A 50 -0.37 7.86 -0.41
CA TRP A 50 -1.12 6.60 -0.51
C TRP A 50 -1.45 6.22 -1.94
N THR A 51 -2.05 7.16 -2.68
CA THR A 51 -2.47 6.93 -4.06
C THR A 51 -1.27 6.63 -4.94
N ASP A 52 -0.17 7.36 -4.75
CA ASP A 52 1.06 7.16 -5.51
C ASP A 52 1.76 5.83 -5.15
N ALA A 53 1.74 5.40 -3.87
CA ALA A 53 2.26 4.09 -3.48
C ALA A 53 1.50 2.94 -4.17
N PHE A 54 0.17 3.01 -4.16
CA PHE A 54 -0.68 2.08 -4.92
C PHE A 54 -0.43 2.19 -6.42
N GLY A 55 -0.15 3.39 -6.94
CA GLY A 55 0.24 3.61 -8.32
C GLY A 55 1.50 2.86 -8.74
N VAL A 56 2.57 2.96 -7.95
CA VAL A 56 3.81 2.21 -8.19
C VAL A 56 3.53 0.70 -8.18
N LEU A 57 2.79 0.21 -7.18
CA LEU A 57 2.47 -1.21 -7.04
C LEU A 57 1.58 -1.75 -8.17
N THR A 58 0.63 -0.96 -8.65
CA THR A 58 -0.22 -1.33 -9.78
C THR A 58 0.52 -1.25 -11.12
N LEU A 59 1.46 -0.32 -11.30
CA LEU A 59 2.36 -0.29 -12.47
C LEU A 59 3.30 -1.50 -12.52
N ILE A 60 3.86 -1.90 -11.37
CA ILE A 60 4.65 -3.15 -11.27
C ILE A 60 3.78 -4.36 -11.60
N THR A 61 2.54 -4.39 -11.11
CA THR A 61 1.57 -5.45 -11.42
C THR A 61 1.26 -5.49 -12.91
N MET A 62 1.04 -4.32 -13.53
CA MET A 62 0.79 -4.19 -14.97
C MET A 62 1.97 -4.72 -15.80
N HIS A 63 3.20 -4.38 -15.40
CA HIS A 63 4.41 -4.92 -16.03
C HIS A 63 4.38 -6.45 -16.03
N ARG A 64 4.13 -7.05 -14.86
CA ARG A 64 4.19 -8.51 -14.70
C ARG A 64 3.06 -9.23 -15.44
N GLU A 65 1.86 -8.67 -15.48
CA GLU A 65 0.76 -9.22 -16.28
C GLU A 65 1.02 -9.08 -17.79
N TYR A 66 1.62 -7.97 -18.21
CA TYR A 66 2.04 -7.75 -19.59
C TYR A 66 3.12 -8.77 -20.02
N GLU A 67 4.16 -8.98 -19.20
CA GLU A 67 5.18 -10.01 -19.44
C GLU A 67 4.57 -11.40 -19.62
N LYS A 68 3.63 -11.81 -18.74
CA LYS A 68 2.94 -13.10 -18.85
C LYS A 68 2.14 -13.23 -20.15
N SER A 69 1.58 -12.13 -20.65
CA SER A 69 0.85 -12.11 -21.91
C SER A 69 1.78 -12.24 -23.13
N LEU A 70 2.95 -11.59 -23.10
CA LEU A 70 3.95 -11.64 -24.17
C LEU A 70 4.73 -12.95 -24.21
N ALA A 71 4.98 -13.58 -23.06
CA ALA A 71 5.60 -14.91 -23.00
C ALA A 71 4.81 -15.95 -23.80
N LYS A 72 3.48 -15.77 -23.92
CA LYS A 72 2.62 -16.61 -24.76
C LYS A 72 2.73 -16.28 -26.26
N ALA A 73 3.22 -15.09 -26.60
CA ALA A 73 3.31 -14.55 -27.97
C ALA A 73 4.74 -14.53 -28.54
N ALA A 74 5.75 -15.06 -27.82
CA ALA A 74 7.17 -15.08 -28.20
C ALA A 74 7.76 -13.70 -28.54
N GLN A 75 7.32 -12.64 -27.84
CA GLN A 75 7.85 -11.28 -27.98
C GLN A 75 8.70 -10.91 -26.77
N ALA A 76 9.75 -10.10 -26.99
CA ALA A 76 10.54 -9.55 -25.90
C ALA A 76 9.73 -8.51 -25.12
N PRO A 77 9.71 -8.55 -23.78
CA PRO A 77 8.99 -7.57 -22.98
C PRO A 77 9.64 -6.18 -23.05
N ASP A 78 8.80 -5.14 -23.13
CA ASP A 78 9.19 -3.74 -22.95
C ASP A 78 9.05 -3.36 -21.46
N ASP A 79 10.04 -2.65 -20.93
CA ASP A 79 10.12 -2.22 -19.54
C ASP A 79 9.31 -0.95 -19.22
N ARG A 80 8.47 -0.49 -20.16
CA ARG A 80 7.68 0.74 -20.03
C ARG A 80 7.03 0.94 -18.68
N TYR A 81 6.38 -0.09 -18.13
CA TYR A 81 5.61 0.04 -16.91
C TYR A 81 6.51 0.22 -15.68
N LEU A 82 7.69 -0.40 -15.65
CA LEU A 82 8.67 -0.10 -14.59
C LEU A 82 9.32 1.26 -14.82
N VAL A 83 9.53 1.70 -16.07
CA VAL A 83 9.96 3.10 -16.34
C VAL A 83 8.92 4.08 -15.79
N LEU A 84 7.63 3.90 -16.06
CA LEU A 84 6.56 4.73 -15.50
C LEU A 84 6.56 4.69 -13.96
N ALA A 85 6.73 3.51 -13.35
CA ALA A 85 6.82 3.38 -11.89
C ALA A 85 8.01 4.18 -11.31
N ARG A 86 9.17 4.15 -11.96
CA ARG A 86 10.34 4.97 -11.60
C ARG A 86 10.04 6.46 -11.70
N ARG A 87 9.37 6.91 -12.76
CA ARG A 87 8.95 8.32 -12.93
C ARG A 87 7.96 8.77 -11.84
N VAL A 88 7.06 7.89 -11.38
CA VAL A 88 6.20 8.16 -10.21
C VAL A 88 7.05 8.34 -8.95
N VAL A 89 7.98 7.43 -8.69
CA VAL A 89 8.91 7.51 -7.53
C VAL A 89 9.69 8.81 -7.53
N GLU A 90 10.32 9.17 -8.65
CA GLU A 90 11.07 10.42 -8.81
C GLU A 90 10.20 11.64 -8.51
N THR A 91 8.98 11.69 -9.07
CA THR A 91 8.09 12.84 -8.88
C THR A 91 7.56 12.93 -7.45
N VAL A 92 7.29 11.80 -6.80
CA VAL A 92 6.89 11.77 -5.39
C VAL A 92 8.03 12.29 -4.51
N HIS A 93 9.26 11.85 -4.75
CA HIS A 93 10.41 12.32 -3.98
C HIS A 93 10.66 13.81 -4.20
N GLU A 94 10.49 14.32 -5.42
CA GLU A 94 10.58 15.76 -5.72
C GLU A 94 9.49 16.57 -5.01
N VAL A 95 8.23 16.16 -5.11
CA VAL A 95 7.09 16.93 -4.61
C VAL A 95 6.91 16.74 -3.11
N LEU A 96 6.78 15.49 -2.64
CA LEU A 96 6.47 15.16 -1.24
C LEU A 96 7.71 15.13 -0.34
N GLY A 97 8.91 15.00 -0.91
CA GLY A 97 10.19 15.16 -0.20
C GLY A 97 10.68 16.62 -0.09
N SER A 98 9.86 17.58 -0.50
CA SER A 98 10.15 19.02 -0.45
C SER A 98 9.15 19.77 0.42
N THR A 99 9.52 20.98 0.86
CA THR A 99 8.62 21.94 1.49
C THR A 99 7.42 22.24 0.58
N ARG A 100 6.29 22.68 1.13
CA ARG A 100 5.06 22.91 0.35
C ARG A 100 5.26 23.92 -0.78
N ASP A 101 6.04 24.97 -0.56
CA ASP A 101 6.40 25.94 -1.60
C ASP A 101 7.36 25.38 -2.68
N GLY A 102 7.91 24.17 -2.46
CA GLY A 102 8.83 23.49 -3.36
C GLY A 102 10.21 24.13 -3.45
N LYS A 103 10.56 25.01 -2.51
CA LYS A 103 11.84 25.75 -2.55
C LYS A 103 13.00 24.99 -1.92
N ALA A 104 12.73 24.05 -1.02
CA ALA A 104 13.75 23.29 -0.33
C ALA A 104 13.31 21.84 -0.10
N ARG A 105 14.27 20.93 0.08
CA ARG A 105 14.00 19.59 0.60
C ARG A 105 13.52 19.66 2.05
N LEU A 106 12.83 18.63 2.53
CA LEU A 106 12.44 18.55 3.93
C LEU A 106 13.68 18.54 4.85
N PRO A 107 13.61 19.17 6.05
CA PRO A 107 14.73 19.18 6.99
C PRO A 107 15.24 17.78 7.30
N GLY A 108 16.56 17.57 7.18
CA GLY A 108 17.22 16.27 7.34
C GLY A 108 17.59 15.57 6.01
N ALA A 109 17.01 15.99 4.88
CA ALA A 109 17.39 15.50 3.57
C ALA A 109 18.72 16.11 3.09
N THR A 110 19.51 15.32 2.37
CA THR A 110 20.77 15.71 1.72
C THR A 110 20.81 15.21 0.28
N ALA A 111 21.84 15.54 -0.50
CA ALA A 111 21.98 15.02 -1.86
C ALA A 111 22.17 13.49 -1.86
N GLU A 112 22.92 12.97 -0.88
CA GLU A 112 23.23 11.56 -0.71
C GLU A 112 22.11 10.79 0.00
N ASN A 113 21.29 11.48 0.81
CA ASN A 113 20.10 10.92 1.46
C ASN A 113 18.89 11.83 1.24
N PRO A 114 18.27 11.82 0.05
CA PRO A 114 17.16 12.70 -0.29
C PRO A 114 15.89 12.42 0.53
N LEU A 115 15.78 11.23 1.13
CA LEU A 115 14.67 10.82 2.01
C LEU A 115 14.98 11.02 3.50
N GLY A 116 16.12 11.63 3.84
CA GLY A 116 16.56 11.86 5.22
C GLY A 116 15.63 12.77 6.04
N GLY A 117 14.78 13.55 5.37
CA GLY A 117 13.74 14.35 6.01
C GLY A 117 12.36 13.70 6.01
N GLY A 118 12.22 12.47 5.53
CA GLY A 118 10.94 11.79 5.35
C GLY A 118 10.16 12.23 4.11
N LEU A 119 8.85 11.99 4.09
CA LEU A 119 7.94 12.42 3.02
C LEU A 119 6.64 12.94 3.61
N ARG A 120 6.16 14.06 3.07
CA ARG A 120 4.81 14.58 3.37
C ARG A 120 3.74 13.63 2.85
N ILE A 121 2.58 13.60 3.49
CA ILE A 121 1.41 12.86 3.00
C ILE A 121 0.78 13.53 1.76
N GLY A 122 0.88 14.86 1.65
CA GLY A 122 0.36 15.61 0.51
C GLY A 122 -1.08 16.09 0.68
N LYS A 123 -1.58 16.31 1.90
CA LYS A 123 -2.93 16.89 2.09
C LYS A 123 -2.99 18.37 1.68
N MET A 124 -4.17 18.82 1.27
CA MET A 124 -4.41 20.19 0.81
C MET A 124 -4.21 21.21 1.94
N ASP A 125 -4.73 20.93 3.13
CA ASP A 125 -4.53 21.79 4.29
C ASP A 125 -3.10 21.66 4.83
N GLU A 126 -2.48 22.78 5.20
CA GLU A 126 -1.12 22.79 5.77
C GLU A 126 -1.10 22.39 7.25
N ARG A 127 -2.10 22.81 8.03
CA ARG A 127 -2.07 22.74 9.50
C ARG A 127 -3.33 22.12 10.07
N GLY A 128 -3.16 21.34 11.14
CA GLY A 128 -4.24 20.68 11.87
C GLY A 128 -4.04 19.18 12.02
N PRO A 129 -4.88 18.53 12.83
CA PRO A 129 -4.81 17.08 13.05
C PRO A 129 -5.04 16.30 11.75
N ASP A 130 -5.91 16.79 10.87
CA ASP A 130 -6.23 16.17 9.57
C ASP A 130 -5.64 16.89 8.35
N ALA A 131 -4.49 17.54 8.53
CA ALA A 131 -3.78 18.28 7.48
C ALA A 131 -2.53 17.55 6.99
N ASP A 132 -1.69 18.22 6.21
CA ASP A 132 -0.39 17.71 5.80
C ASP A 132 0.51 17.41 7.01
N GLY A 133 1.60 16.68 6.76
CA GLY A 133 2.46 16.12 7.80
C GLY A 133 3.05 14.80 7.34
N GLN A 134 3.64 14.07 8.28
CA GLN A 134 4.15 12.73 8.01
C GLN A 134 3.34 11.73 8.82
N TYR A 135 2.82 10.71 8.13
CA TYR A 135 1.97 9.68 8.72
C TYR A 135 2.69 8.34 8.61
N HIS A 136 2.86 7.66 9.73
CA HIS A 136 3.68 6.44 9.80
C HIS A 136 3.21 5.38 8.81
N HIS A 137 1.92 5.03 8.88
CA HIS A 137 1.30 4.04 7.99
C HIS A 137 1.45 4.34 6.49
N TYR A 138 1.41 5.61 6.09
CA TYR A 138 1.55 6.00 4.69
C TYR A 138 3.01 5.86 4.22
N LEU A 139 3.95 6.22 5.10
CA LEU A 139 5.38 6.03 4.86
C LEU A 139 5.74 4.55 4.74
N THR A 140 5.15 3.67 5.55
CA THR A 140 5.40 2.22 5.46
C THR A 140 4.87 1.62 4.16
N VAL A 141 3.70 2.05 3.67
CA VAL A 141 3.18 1.61 2.36
C VAL A 141 4.09 2.12 1.21
N TRP A 142 4.63 3.34 1.32
CA TRP A 142 5.60 3.85 0.34
C TRP A 142 6.92 3.07 0.36
N MET A 143 7.47 2.77 1.55
CA MET A 143 8.65 1.91 1.70
C MET A 143 8.42 0.53 1.08
N PHE A 144 7.23 -0.04 1.29
CA PHE A 144 6.84 -1.29 0.66
C PHE A 144 6.84 -1.17 -0.88
N ALA A 145 6.26 -0.11 -1.44
CA ALA A 145 6.27 0.13 -2.88
C ALA A 145 7.68 0.21 -3.47
N LEU A 146 8.60 0.93 -2.80
CA LEU A 146 10.01 1.01 -3.19
C LEU A 146 10.70 -0.36 -3.14
N ASN A 147 10.46 -1.15 -2.10
CA ASN A 147 10.98 -2.50 -1.99
C ASN A 147 10.47 -3.43 -3.11
N ARG A 148 9.17 -3.36 -3.44
CA ARG A 148 8.61 -4.12 -4.56
C ARG A 148 9.19 -3.67 -5.90
N LEU A 149 9.44 -2.37 -6.09
CA LEU A 149 10.12 -1.86 -7.28
C LEU A 149 11.55 -2.37 -7.39
N SER A 150 12.28 -2.45 -6.26
CA SER A 150 13.61 -3.04 -6.20
C SER A 150 13.62 -4.48 -6.72
N LEU A 151 12.68 -5.31 -6.25
CA LEU A 151 12.57 -6.70 -6.70
C LEU A 151 12.15 -6.82 -8.17
N ALA A 152 11.20 -5.99 -8.61
CA ALA A 152 10.71 -6.03 -9.99
C ALA A 152 11.77 -5.62 -11.01
N THR A 153 12.63 -4.67 -10.65
CA THR A 153 13.68 -4.14 -11.53
C THR A 153 15.03 -4.84 -11.37
N GLY A 154 15.23 -5.55 -10.26
CA GLY A 154 16.54 -6.07 -9.85
C GLY A 154 17.51 -4.98 -9.35
N ASP A 155 17.07 -3.73 -9.21
CA ASP A 155 17.88 -2.62 -8.76
C ASP A 155 17.77 -2.45 -7.22
N PRO A 156 18.84 -2.74 -6.45
CA PRO A 156 18.81 -2.64 -4.99
C PRO A 156 18.63 -1.21 -4.48
N ALA A 157 18.92 -0.18 -5.30
CA ALA A 157 18.88 1.21 -4.88
C ALA A 157 17.49 1.65 -4.38
N TYR A 158 16.40 1.09 -4.90
CA TYR A 158 15.05 1.38 -4.40
C TYR A 158 14.83 0.84 -2.98
N ASN A 159 15.34 -0.34 -2.66
CA ASN A 159 15.27 -0.86 -1.30
C ASN A 159 16.19 -0.07 -0.35
N GLU A 160 17.35 0.37 -0.83
CA GLU A 160 18.24 1.26 -0.06
C GLU A 160 17.55 2.59 0.28
N GLN A 161 16.82 3.18 -0.67
CA GLN A 161 15.99 4.36 -0.42
C GLN A 161 14.90 4.09 0.62
N ALA A 162 14.22 2.94 0.55
CA ALA A 162 13.23 2.53 1.54
C ALA A 162 13.84 2.41 2.95
N VAL A 163 15.03 1.80 3.06
CA VAL A 163 15.79 1.66 4.31
C VAL A 163 16.24 3.03 4.83
N ALA A 164 16.69 3.93 3.95
CA ALA A 164 17.08 5.29 4.33
C ALA A 164 15.88 6.07 4.90
N LEU A 165 14.71 5.97 4.25
CA LEU A 165 13.46 6.55 4.75
C LEU A 165 13.06 5.96 6.10
N ALA A 166 13.17 4.63 6.25
CA ALA A 166 12.87 3.92 7.50
C ALA A 166 13.72 4.45 8.66
N LYS A 167 15.03 4.57 8.46
CA LYS A 167 15.97 5.11 9.46
C LYS A 167 15.70 6.58 9.80
N ALA A 168 15.34 7.38 8.81
CA ALA A 168 15.07 8.81 9.00
C ALA A 168 13.85 9.04 9.91
N ILE A 169 12.77 8.31 9.67
CA ILE A 169 11.49 8.55 10.33
C ILE A 169 11.35 7.78 11.65
N HIS A 170 11.94 6.58 11.76
CA HIS A 170 11.72 5.69 12.91
C HIS A 170 11.96 6.36 14.28
N PRO A 171 13.09 7.05 14.56
CA PRO A 171 13.31 7.69 15.86
C PRO A 171 12.29 8.78 16.21
N ARG A 172 11.63 9.35 15.20
CA ARG A 172 10.69 10.48 15.35
C ARG A 172 9.29 10.01 15.69
N PHE A 173 8.91 8.82 15.22
CA PHE A 173 7.59 8.22 15.47
C PHE A 173 7.51 7.42 16.77
N PHE A 174 8.62 7.25 17.49
CA PHE A 174 8.67 6.52 18.76
C PHE A 174 8.78 7.45 19.98
N VAL A 175 7.99 7.16 21.01
CA VAL A 175 8.02 7.84 22.32
C VAL A 175 8.58 6.87 23.36
N ASN A 176 9.54 7.34 24.16
CA ASN A 176 10.27 6.52 25.13
C ASN A 176 10.84 5.25 24.49
N ARG A 177 11.46 5.39 23.31
CA ARG A 177 11.99 4.31 22.46
C ARG A 177 12.84 3.31 23.25
N GLU A 178 13.74 3.82 24.09
CA GLU A 178 14.69 3.00 24.86
C GLU A 178 14.04 2.23 26.03
N SER A 179 12.79 2.56 26.37
CA SER A 179 12.08 1.87 27.46
C SER A 179 11.66 0.44 27.05
N ALA A 180 11.32 -0.38 28.05
CA ALA A 180 10.76 -1.71 27.80
C ALA A 180 9.34 -1.68 27.18
N ARG A 181 8.67 -0.52 27.20
CA ARG A 181 7.28 -0.37 26.75
C ARG A 181 7.15 0.88 25.87
N PRO A 182 7.87 0.94 24.74
CA PRO A 182 7.84 2.09 23.85
C PRO A 182 6.42 2.32 23.32
N ARG A 183 6.15 3.55 22.89
CA ARG A 183 4.90 3.92 22.23
C ARG A 183 5.20 4.49 20.87
N MET A 184 4.19 4.53 20.02
CA MET A 184 4.25 5.23 18.75
C MET A 184 3.35 6.46 18.76
N VAL A 185 3.53 7.33 17.79
CA VAL A 185 2.58 8.39 17.47
C VAL A 185 2.11 8.21 16.04
N TRP A 186 0.87 8.56 15.76
CA TRP A 186 0.26 8.33 14.46
C TRP A 186 0.75 9.33 13.40
N LYS A 187 0.91 10.59 13.81
CA LYS A 187 1.24 11.70 12.91
C LYS A 187 2.28 12.65 13.48
N MET A 188 3.27 12.97 12.67
CA MET A 188 4.28 14.00 12.92
C MET A 188 4.07 15.24 12.04
N ALA A 189 4.62 16.37 12.47
CA ALA A 189 4.77 17.57 11.65
C ALA A 189 5.59 17.27 10.38
N MET A 190 5.44 18.11 9.34
CA MET A 190 6.12 17.90 8.04
C MET A 190 7.65 17.84 8.16
N ASP A 191 8.22 18.55 9.12
CA ASP A 191 9.66 18.59 9.43
C ASP A 191 10.09 17.59 10.52
N LEU A 192 9.18 16.71 10.96
CA LEU A 192 9.39 15.72 12.03
C LEU A 192 9.75 16.32 13.40
N SER A 193 9.53 17.63 13.61
CA SER A 193 9.90 18.31 14.85
C SER A 193 9.03 17.97 16.06
N ALA A 194 7.75 17.65 15.84
CA ALA A 194 6.80 17.36 16.90
C ALA A 194 5.66 16.43 16.45
N PRO A 195 5.08 15.62 17.37
CA PRO A 195 3.86 14.88 17.11
C PRO A 195 2.67 15.84 16.99
N LEU A 196 1.87 15.67 15.94
CA LEU A 196 0.63 16.40 15.72
C LEU A 196 -0.61 15.61 16.16
N VAL A 197 -0.52 14.27 16.13
CA VAL A 197 -1.52 13.40 16.71
C VAL A 197 -0.80 12.30 17.49
N ALA A 198 -0.89 12.39 18.82
CA ALA A 198 -0.15 11.55 19.75
C ALA A 198 -0.82 10.19 20.03
N SER A 199 -1.99 9.91 19.43
CA SER A 199 -2.58 8.58 19.48
C SER A 199 -1.72 7.58 18.71
N GLU A 200 -1.80 6.31 19.08
CA GLU A 200 -1.17 5.24 18.32
C GLU A 200 -2.14 4.70 17.26
N GLY A 201 -1.70 4.61 16.01
CA GLY A 201 -2.47 3.88 15.00
C GLY A 201 -2.60 2.40 15.37
N ASN A 202 -3.72 1.79 14.96
CA ASN A 202 -3.95 0.37 15.19
C ASN A 202 -2.90 -0.47 14.46
N LEU A 203 -2.71 -0.17 13.17
CA LEU A 203 -1.85 -0.90 12.24
C LEU A 203 -0.39 -0.48 12.27
N ASP A 204 -0.08 0.77 12.64
CA ASP A 204 1.29 1.32 12.59
C ASP A 204 2.38 0.38 13.14
N PRO A 205 2.20 -0.29 14.30
CA PRO A 205 3.22 -1.21 14.81
C PRO A 205 3.36 -2.49 13.97
N ILE A 206 2.25 -3.00 13.44
CA ILE A 206 2.21 -4.24 12.65
C ILE A 206 2.82 -3.98 11.28
N ASP A 207 2.44 -2.89 10.62
CA ASP A 207 2.99 -2.52 9.31
C ASP A 207 4.47 -2.18 9.42
N GLY A 208 4.86 -1.43 10.46
CA GLY A 208 6.26 -1.17 10.76
C GLY A 208 7.04 -2.46 10.95
N TYR A 209 6.54 -3.41 11.75
CA TYR A 209 7.19 -4.68 11.98
C TYR A 209 7.37 -5.50 10.69
N VAL A 210 6.30 -5.64 9.90
CA VAL A 210 6.32 -6.45 8.66
C VAL A 210 7.16 -5.78 7.58
N VAL A 211 6.91 -4.51 7.28
CA VAL A 211 7.61 -3.81 6.19
C VAL A 211 9.10 -3.71 6.49
N PHE A 212 9.52 -3.38 7.72
CA PHE A 212 10.94 -3.27 8.03
C PHE A 212 11.65 -4.63 7.91
N ARG A 213 10.99 -5.75 8.22
CA ARG A 213 11.52 -7.09 7.97
C ARG A 213 11.65 -7.41 6.48
N LEU A 214 10.69 -6.98 5.65
CA LEU A 214 10.77 -7.11 4.19
C LEU A 214 11.95 -6.30 3.62
N LEU A 215 12.14 -5.06 4.09
CA LEU A 215 13.28 -4.22 3.70
C LEU A 215 14.61 -4.85 4.10
N GLN A 216 14.70 -5.36 5.32
CA GLN A 216 15.90 -6.05 5.84
C GLN A 216 16.19 -7.32 5.05
N GLY A 217 15.18 -8.13 4.73
CA GLY A 217 15.34 -9.34 3.94
C GLY A 217 15.89 -9.06 2.54
N ALA A 218 15.31 -8.08 1.84
CA ALA A 218 15.80 -7.66 0.54
C ALA A 218 17.24 -7.10 0.60
N ALA A 219 17.58 -6.34 1.65
CA ALA A 219 18.93 -5.85 1.86
C ALA A 219 19.94 -7.00 2.06
N LYS A 220 19.58 -8.02 2.87
CA LYS A 220 20.42 -9.22 3.07
C LYS A 220 20.62 -10.00 1.77
N GLN A 221 19.55 -10.19 0.98
CA GLN A 221 19.64 -10.87 -0.32
C GLN A 221 20.55 -10.15 -1.32
N ALA A 222 20.57 -8.82 -1.30
CA ALA A 222 21.46 -7.99 -2.11
C ALA A 222 22.93 -7.96 -1.61
N GLY A 223 23.28 -8.75 -0.59
CA GLY A 223 24.63 -8.79 -0.01
C GLY A 223 24.87 -7.77 1.11
N GLY A 224 23.84 -7.05 1.55
CA GLY A 224 23.87 -6.18 2.71
C GLY A 224 23.77 -6.93 4.05
N GLY A 225 23.78 -6.17 5.15
CA GLY A 225 23.69 -6.70 6.51
C GLY A 225 22.29 -6.61 7.13
N ALA A 226 22.20 -6.81 8.45
CA ALA A 226 21.00 -6.56 9.24
C ALA A 226 20.77 -5.04 9.43
N VAL A 227 20.25 -4.40 8.39
CA VAL A 227 20.19 -2.92 8.29
C VAL A 227 19.15 -2.25 9.19
N LEU A 228 18.17 -3.00 9.71
CA LEU A 228 17.02 -2.48 10.47
C LEU A 228 16.70 -3.31 11.74
N ALA A 229 17.67 -4.07 12.26
CA ALA A 229 17.43 -5.02 13.34
C ALA A 229 16.94 -4.33 14.64
N GLU A 230 17.44 -3.13 14.94
CA GLU A 230 17.00 -2.36 16.11
C GLU A 230 15.56 -1.88 15.94
N GLU A 231 15.23 -1.33 14.77
CA GLU A 231 13.89 -0.82 14.46
C GLU A 231 12.85 -1.95 14.46
N VAL A 232 13.19 -3.12 13.91
CA VAL A 232 12.33 -4.32 13.98
C VAL A 232 12.10 -4.75 15.44
N ALA A 233 13.13 -4.73 16.27
CA ALA A 233 12.99 -5.04 17.70
C ALA A 233 12.12 -4.02 18.44
N ASP A 234 12.19 -2.74 18.06
CA ASP A 234 11.36 -1.68 18.63
C ASP A 234 9.87 -1.88 18.34
N TYR A 235 9.50 -2.19 17.09
CA TYR A 235 8.11 -2.54 16.76
C TYR A 235 7.64 -3.78 17.51
N LYS A 236 8.49 -4.80 17.64
CA LYS A 236 8.15 -6.01 18.41
C LYS A 236 7.80 -5.68 19.85
N ARG A 237 8.57 -4.81 20.52
CA ARG A 237 8.24 -4.33 21.88
C ARG A 237 6.91 -3.58 21.95
N VAL A 238 6.58 -2.79 20.93
CA VAL A 238 5.26 -2.11 20.85
C VAL A 238 4.13 -3.13 20.71
N MET A 239 4.29 -4.13 19.83
CA MET A 239 3.33 -5.21 19.61
C MET A 239 3.10 -6.03 20.89
N GLU A 240 4.17 -6.48 21.54
CA GLU A 240 4.11 -7.23 22.81
C GLU A 240 3.39 -6.45 23.91
N ARG A 241 3.66 -5.15 24.01
CA ARG A 241 3.01 -4.25 24.98
C ARG A 241 1.52 -4.05 24.68
N LYS A 242 1.09 -4.03 23.40
CA LYS A 242 -0.34 -3.99 23.02
C LYS A 242 -1.03 -5.33 23.25
N GLY A 243 -0.27 -6.43 23.31
CA GLY A 243 -0.78 -7.77 23.56
C GLY A 243 -1.56 -8.29 22.35
N GLN A 244 -2.77 -8.79 22.56
CA GLN A 244 -3.63 -9.19 21.46
C GLN A 244 -4.07 -7.94 20.70
N HIS A 245 -3.53 -7.75 19.49
CA HIS A 245 -3.86 -6.61 18.63
C HIS A 245 -5.37 -6.45 18.45
N PHE A 246 -5.85 -5.22 18.41
CA PHE A 246 -7.25 -4.92 18.17
C PHE A 246 -7.60 -5.19 16.69
N VAL A 247 -8.72 -5.85 16.44
CA VAL A 247 -9.27 -6.07 15.11
C VAL A 247 -10.47 -5.14 14.95
N SER A 248 -10.37 -4.19 14.03
CA SER A 248 -11.42 -3.19 13.78
C SER A 248 -12.60 -3.78 13.01
N SER A 249 -13.78 -3.17 13.13
CA SER A 249 -14.92 -3.44 12.27
C SER A 249 -14.97 -2.53 11.03
N ASP A 250 -14.00 -1.61 10.89
CA ASP A 250 -13.83 -0.81 9.69
C ASP A 250 -13.32 -1.67 8.51
N PRO A 251 -13.98 -1.67 7.34
CA PRO A 251 -13.59 -2.52 6.22
C PRO A 251 -12.15 -2.28 5.72
N LEU A 252 -11.70 -1.02 5.71
CA LEU A 252 -10.34 -0.70 5.24
C LEU A 252 -9.31 -1.25 6.21
N ASP A 253 -9.48 -0.99 7.50
CA ASP A 253 -8.57 -1.46 8.55
C ASP A 253 -8.47 -3.00 8.54
N LEU A 254 -9.59 -3.71 8.35
CA LEU A 254 -9.61 -5.18 8.20
C LEU A 254 -8.81 -5.66 6.99
N GLY A 255 -9.02 -5.03 5.83
CA GLY A 255 -8.30 -5.36 4.61
C GLY A 255 -6.81 -5.13 4.74
N MET A 256 -6.41 -3.97 5.24
CA MET A 256 -5.01 -3.64 5.43
C MET A 256 -4.36 -4.53 6.50
N THR A 257 -5.09 -4.89 7.58
CA THR A 257 -4.60 -5.86 8.56
C THR A 257 -4.31 -7.23 7.95
N LEU A 258 -5.24 -7.75 7.13
CA LEU A 258 -5.04 -9.03 6.44
C LEU A 258 -3.91 -8.97 5.43
N TRP A 259 -3.81 -7.89 4.66
CA TRP A 259 -2.67 -7.66 3.78
C TRP A 259 -1.36 -7.60 4.56
N THR A 260 -1.30 -7.05 5.76
CA THR A 260 -0.04 -7.07 6.52
C THR A 260 0.24 -8.44 7.12
N ALA A 261 -0.79 -9.12 7.64
CA ALA A 261 -0.65 -10.42 8.28
C ALA A 261 -0.28 -11.56 7.30
N HIS A 262 -0.74 -11.52 6.05
CA HIS A 262 -0.54 -12.63 5.10
C HIS A 262 0.93 -12.96 4.83
N TRP A 263 1.84 -12.01 5.01
CA TRP A 263 3.28 -12.21 4.84
C TRP A 263 3.85 -13.30 5.77
N PHE A 264 3.23 -13.48 6.93
CA PHE A 264 3.68 -14.39 7.98
C PHE A 264 2.58 -15.33 8.50
N SER A 265 1.35 -15.32 7.97
CA SER A 265 0.21 -16.07 8.53
C SER A 265 0.43 -17.58 8.60
N GLU A 266 1.17 -18.15 7.64
CA GLU A 266 1.51 -19.59 7.62
C GLU A 266 2.90 -19.88 8.21
N LYS A 267 3.57 -18.86 8.79
CA LYS A 267 4.95 -18.95 9.27
C LYS A 267 5.07 -18.65 10.76
N GLU A 268 4.23 -17.77 11.28
CA GLU A 268 4.35 -17.22 12.63
C GLU A 268 2.99 -17.14 13.34
N ASP A 269 2.94 -17.64 14.58
CA ASP A 269 1.72 -17.75 15.37
C ASP A 269 0.98 -16.42 15.58
N TRP A 270 1.69 -15.30 15.73
CA TRP A 270 1.05 -14.00 15.94
C TRP A 270 0.26 -13.56 14.70
N ALA A 271 0.80 -13.83 13.50
CA ALA A 271 0.18 -13.49 12.23
C ALA A 271 -0.98 -14.44 11.93
N ALA A 272 -0.81 -15.75 12.20
CA ALA A 272 -1.87 -16.74 12.09
C ALA A 272 -3.09 -16.37 12.94
N ARG A 273 -2.88 -16.05 14.22
CA ARG A 273 -3.95 -15.62 15.14
C ARG A 273 -4.59 -14.30 14.73
N LEU A 274 -3.81 -13.35 14.21
CA LEU A 274 -4.34 -12.09 13.73
C LEU A 274 -5.22 -12.29 12.49
N ALA A 275 -4.75 -13.06 11.51
CA ALA A 275 -5.50 -13.39 10.30
C ALA A 275 -6.79 -14.17 10.61
N GLY A 276 -6.75 -15.11 11.55
CA GLY A 276 -7.93 -15.86 12.02
C GLY A 276 -9.00 -14.94 12.62
N ARG A 277 -8.62 -14.00 13.51
CA ARG A 277 -9.57 -13.03 14.07
C ARG A 277 -10.10 -12.03 13.04
N CYS A 278 -9.28 -11.62 12.06
CA CYS A 278 -9.76 -10.82 10.94
C CYS A 278 -10.79 -11.59 10.11
N PHE A 279 -10.59 -12.89 9.87
CA PHE A 279 -11.56 -13.74 9.19
C PHE A 279 -12.89 -13.82 9.96
N GLU A 280 -12.84 -14.06 11.27
CA GLU A 280 -14.04 -14.05 12.13
C GLU A 280 -14.77 -12.71 12.05
N GLN A 281 -14.04 -11.58 12.14
CA GLN A 281 -14.64 -10.26 12.07
C GLN A 281 -15.25 -9.94 10.69
N ILE A 282 -14.65 -10.45 9.60
CA ILE A 282 -15.20 -10.35 8.23
C ILE A 282 -16.47 -11.17 8.11
N TYR A 283 -16.47 -12.40 8.62
CA TYR A 283 -17.65 -13.25 8.65
C TYR A 283 -18.80 -12.56 9.40
N ASP A 284 -18.53 -12.02 10.59
CA ASP A 284 -19.51 -11.26 11.37
C ASP A 284 -20.01 -10.02 10.61
N LEU A 285 -19.13 -9.30 9.93
CA LEU A 285 -19.50 -8.11 9.18
C LEU A 285 -20.39 -8.45 7.97
N PHE A 286 -20.05 -9.49 7.23
CA PHE A 286 -20.69 -9.81 5.95
C PHE A 286 -21.89 -10.74 6.10
N GLU A 287 -21.81 -11.78 6.93
CA GLU A 287 -22.89 -12.76 7.09
C GLU A 287 -23.89 -12.38 8.18
N ILE A 288 -23.41 -11.93 9.34
CA ILE A 288 -24.28 -11.62 10.49
C ILE A 288 -24.85 -10.21 10.35
N ASN A 289 -23.99 -9.22 10.14
CA ASN A 289 -24.38 -7.82 10.05
C ASN A 289 -24.87 -7.40 8.65
N ARG A 290 -24.85 -8.33 7.69
CA ARG A 290 -25.30 -8.16 6.29
C ARG A 290 -24.74 -6.88 5.66
N TYR A 291 -23.49 -6.53 5.95
CA TYR A 291 -22.90 -5.24 5.57
C TYR A 291 -22.94 -5.01 4.06
N LEU A 292 -22.64 -6.05 3.25
CA LEU A 292 -22.66 -5.97 1.80
C LEU A 292 -24.07 -5.85 1.18
N GLU A 293 -25.13 -6.08 1.98
CA GLU A 293 -26.53 -5.87 1.55
C GLU A 293 -27.02 -4.45 1.83
N ARG A 294 -26.25 -3.67 2.60
CA ARG A 294 -26.59 -2.26 2.87
C ARG A 294 -26.54 -1.46 1.57
N ASN A 295 -27.39 -0.45 1.51
CA ASN A 295 -27.43 0.46 0.38
C ASN A 295 -26.05 1.07 0.15
N ILE A 296 -25.56 0.98 -1.09
CA ILE A 296 -24.22 1.37 -1.50
C ILE A 296 -23.90 2.85 -1.21
N LYS A 297 -24.92 3.72 -1.13
CA LYS A 297 -24.75 5.15 -0.78
C LYS A 297 -24.24 5.39 0.65
N TYR A 298 -24.36 4.38 1.53
CA TYR A 298 -23.87 4.43 2.91
C TYR A 298 -22.55 3.66 3.07
N ARG A 299 -21.96 3.22 1.97
CA ARG A 299 -20.73 2.45 1.90
C ARG A 299 -19.67 3.27 1.19
N LEU A 300 -18.40 2.98 1.45
CA LEU A 300 -17.27 3.69 0.86
C LEU A 300 -16.45 2.72 0.03
N ALA A 301 -16.45 2.91 -1.29
CA ALA A 301 -15.84 2.02 -2.27
C ALA A 301 -14.37 1.69 -1.93
N PHE A 302 -13.54 2.72 -1.74
CA PHE A 302 -12.11 2.51 -1.44
C PHE A 302 -11.87 1.68 -0.16
N ARG A 303 -12.75 1.78 0.84
CA ARG A 303 -12.62 0.98 2.07
C ARG A 303 -12.83 -0.51 1.79
N GLU A 304 -13.84 -0.83 1.02
CA GLU A 304 -14.15 -2.21 0.64
C GLU A 304 -13.17 -2.77 -0.38
N PHE A 305 -12.64 -1.94 -1.28
CA PHE A 305 -11.53 -2.34 -2.16
C PHE A 305 -10.27 -2.68 -1.35
N GLY A 306 -10.01 -1.97 -0.26
CA GLY A 306 -8.98 -2.34 0.70
C GLY A 306 -9.23 -3.72 1.31
N THR A 307 -10.47 -4.00 1.75
CA THR A 307 -10.89 -5.34 2.21
C THR A 307 -10.65 -6.39 1.15
N CYS A 308 -11.14 -6.16 -0.07
CA CYS A 308 -11.05 -7.06 -1.22
C CYS A 308 -9.60 -7.41 -1.58
N MET A 309 -8.70 -6.42 -1.56
CA MET A 309 -7.27 -6.64 -1.79
C MET A 309 -6.66 -7.51 -0.68
N GLY A 310 -6.92 -7.18 0.58
CA GLY A 310 -6.39 -7.91 1.75
C GLY A 310 -6.83 -9.37 1.81
N ILE A 311 -8.13 -9.64 1.63
CA ILE A 311 -8.67 -10.99 1.64
C ILE A 311 -8.13 -11.84 0.49
N GLN A 312 -7.91 -11.26 -0.69
CA GLN A 312 -7.30 -11.99 -1.80
C GLN A 312 -5.82 -12.30 -1.54
N CYS A 313 -5.08 -11.38 -0.91
CA CYS A 313 -3.71 -11.67 -0.49
C CYS A 313 -3.68 -12.85 0.51
N GLN A 314 -4.57 -12.83 1.51
CA GLN A 314 -4.66 -13.90 2.51
C GLN A 314 -5.13 -15.24 1.92
N ALA A 315 -6.12 -15.22 1.04
CA ALA A 315 -6.71 -16.42 0.43
C ALA A 315 -5.70 -17.26 -0.37
N GLU A 316 -4.65 -16.61 -0.88
CA GLU A 316 -3.58 -17.26 -1.63
C GLU A 316 -2.47 -17.83 -0.73
N GLN A 317 -2.42 -17.45 0.56
CA GLN A 317 -1.47 -17.99 1.52
C GLN A 317 -2.07 -19.09 2.40
N THR A 318 -3.31 -18.92 2.84
CA THR A 318 -3.96 -19.82 3.81
C THR A 318 -3.98 -21.27 3.34
N THR A 319 -3.53 -22.18 4.21
CA THR A 319 -3.59 -23.63 3.96
C THR A 319 -4.99 -24.23 4.17
N GLU A 320 -5.86 -23.52 4.90
CA GLU A 320 -7.26 -23.86 5.09
C GLU A 320 -8.08 -23.58 3.82
N LYS A 321 -8.46 -24.64 3.09
CA LYS A 321 -9.17 -24.53 1.80
C LYS A 321 -10.52 -23.83 1.91
N ASP A 322 -11.33 -24.17 2.91
CA ASP A 322 -12.68 -23.60 3.06
C ASP A 322 -12.60 -22.09 3.33
N ARG A 323 -11.69 -21.67 4.22
CA ARG A 323 -11.39 -20.25 4.46
C ARG A 323 -10.91 -19.54 3.18
N SER A 324 -10.07 -20.18 2.36
CA SER A 324 -9.65 -19.61 1.07
C SER A 324 -10.84 -19.37 0.14
N VAL A 325 -11.77 -20.32 0.07
CA VAL A 325 -12.99 -20.23 -0.75
C VAL A 325 -13.89 -19.10 -0.26
N ASP A 326 -14.18 -19.02 1.03
CA ASP A 326 -15.04 -17.98 1.60
C ASP A 326 -14.47 -16.58 1.36
N LEU A 327 -13.17 -16.38 1.59
CA LEU A 327 -12.48 -15.12 1.32
C LEU A 327 -12.59 -14.71 -0.16
N LYS A 328 -12.48 -15.67 -1.08
CA LYS A 328 -12.63 -15.41 -2.53
C LYS A 328 -14.07 -15.03 -2.89
N VAL A 329 -15.06 -15.71 -2.30
CA VAL A 329 -16.48 -15.36 -2.48
C VAL A 329 -16.76 -13.93 -2.01
N TYR A 330 -16.21 -13.54 -0.86
CA TYR A 330 -16.34 -12.16 -0.36
C TYR A 330 -15.66 -11.13 -1.25
N ALA A 331 -14.49 -11.44 -1.81
CA ALA A 331 -13.80 -10.57 -2.76
C ALA A 331 -14.63 -10.34 -4.01
N ASP A 332 -15.16 -11.41 -4.60
CA ASP A 332 -15.97 -11.33 -5.80
C ASP A 332 -17.30 -10.62 -5.53
N ALA A 333 -17.90 -10.78 -4.35
CA ALA A 333 -19.11 -10.05 -3.95
C ALA A 333 -18.87 -8.53 -3.86
N ILE A 334 -17.73 -8.10 -3.32
CA ILE A 334 -17.35 -6.67 -3.27
C ILE A 334 -17.20 -6.12 -4.69
N ILE A 335 -16.45 -6.82 -5.56
CA ILE A 335 -16.22 -6.39 -6.95
C ILE A 335 -17.56 -6.31 -7.70
N ALA A 336 -18.38 -7.36 -7.63
CA ALA A 336 -19.69 -7.40 -8.30
C ALA A 336 -20.63 -6.27 -7.86
N ALA A 337 -20.58 -5.86 -6.58
CA ALA A 337 -21.42 -4.78 -6.07
C ALA A 337 -20.99 -3.40 -6.59
N TRP A 338 -19.69 -3.15 -6.74
CA TRP A 338 -19.15 -1.85 -7.15
C TRP A 338 -18.91 -1.71 -8.65
N ASP A 339 -18.77 -2.81 -9.39
CA ASP A 339 -18.45 -2.82 -10.82
C ASP A 339 -19.33 -1.87 -11.66
N PRO A 340 -20.68 -1.88 -11.56
CA PRO A 340 -21.51 -0.96 -12.34
C PRO A 340 -21.24 0.52 -12.03
N TYR A 341 -20.87 0.84 -10.79
CA TYR A 341 -20.55 2.20 -10.36
C TYR A 341 -19.15 2.60 -10.83
N MET A 342 -18.21 1.67 -10.87
CA MET A 342 -16.86 1.90 -11.37
C MET A 342 -16.86 2.09 -12.89
N GLU A 343 -17.65 1.33 -13.65
CA GLU A 343 -17.83 1.57 -15.09
C GLU A 343 -18.35 2.99 -15.36
N LEU A 344 -19.37 3.43 -14.63
CA LEU A 344 -19.89 4.79 -14.75
C LEU A 344 -18.86 5.84 -14.30
N SER A 345 -18.18 5.60 -13.17
CA SER A 345 -17.17 6.50 -12.62
C SER A 345 -15.94 6.62 -13.52
N LEU A 346 -15.56 5.60 -14.28
CA LEU A 346 -14.45 5.68 -15.22
C LEU A 346 -14.84 6.43 -16.50
N ALA A 347 -16.12 6.40 -16.87
CA ALA A 347 -16.67 7.12 -18.02
C ALA A 347 -17.10 8.58 -17.70
N THR A 348 -17.33 8.93 -16.43
CA THR A 348 -17.93 10.20 -16.00
C THR A 348 -17.36 10.70 -14.67
N ASP A 349 -17.53 11.98 -14.34
CA ASP A 349 -17.04 12.58 -13.09
C ASP A 349 -18.00 12.42 -11.87
N VAL A 350 -18.80 11.35 -11.82
CA VAL A 350 -19.85 11.16 -10.78
C VAL A 350 -19.31 10.89 -9.37
N THR A 351 -18.06 10.44 -9.23
CA THR A 351 -17.40 10.30 -7.92
C THR A 351 -16.88 11.66 -7.46
N PRO A 352 -17.08 12.07 -6.20
CA PRO A 352 -16.51 13.33 -5.68
C PRO A 352 -15.02 13.43 -6.01
N ASP A 353 -14.59 14.58 -6.52
CA ASP A 353 -13.22 14.80 -7.03
C ASP A 353 -12.16 14.35 -6.01
N ASP A 354 -12.37 14.61 -4.72
CA ASP A 354 -11.42 14.29 -3.66
C ASP A 354 -11.26 12.78 -3.37
N LEU A 355 -12.29 11.97 -3.64
CA LEU A 355 -12.26 10.52 -3.38
C LEU A 355 -12.01 9.68 -4.64
N ARG A 356 -12.08 10.31 -5.81
CA ARG A 356 -11.94 9.65 -7.11
C ARG A 356 -10.57 8.97 -7.27
N PRO A 357 -9.41 9.60 -6.97
CA PRO A 357 -8.11 8.97 -7.17
C PRO A 357 -7.91 7.72 -6.32
N ILE A 358 -8.18 7.82 -5.00
CA ILE A 358 -8.01 6.70 -4.07
C ILE A 358 -8.96 5.54 -4.42
N THR A 359 -10.20 5.85 -4.78
CA THR A 359 -11.19 4.82 -5.13
C THR A 359 -10.76 4.04 -6.37
N ARG A 360 -10.32 4.74 -7.42
CA ARG A 360 -9.92 4.09 -8.69
C ARG A 360 -8.64 3.28 -8.55
N ILE A 361 -7.63 3.78 -7.84
CA ILE A 361 -6.37 3.01 -7.70
C ILE A 361 -6.54 1.81 -6.78
N MET A 362 -7.37 1.92 -5.73
CA MET A 362 -7.68 0.79 -4.87
C MET A 362 -8.59 -0.22 -5.58
N TYR A 363 -9.47 0.22 -6.48
CA TYR A 363 -10.22 -0.69 -7.35
C TYR A 363 -9.27 -1.54 -8.22
N ALA A 364 -8.24 -0.94 -8.81
CA ALA A 364 -7.23 -1.69 -9.55
C ALA A 364 -6.55 -2.75 -8.65
N ALA A 365 -6.08 -2.37 -7.46
CA ALA A 365 -5.49 -3.32 -6.51
C ALA A 365 -6.48 -4.40 -6.00
N ALA A 366 -7.77 -4.09 -5.92
CA ALA A 366 -8.81 -5.06 -5.61
C ALA A 366 -9.10 -6.01 -6.78
N LEU A 367 -9.02 -5.55 -8.03
CA LEU A 367 -9.12 -6.43 -9.19
C LEU A 367 -7.91 -7.36 -9.25
N ILE A 368 -6.69 -6.85 -9.17
CA ILE A 368 -5.48 -7.67 -9.25
C ILE A 368 -4.52 -7.18 -8.15
N PRO A 369 -4.48 -7.86 -6.98
CA PRO A 369 -3.59 -7.46 -5.89
C PRO A 369 -2.12 -7.46 -6.28
N GLY A 370 -1.71 -8.36 -7.18
CA GLY A 370 -0.41 -8.28 -7.84
C GLY A 370 0.76 -8.11 -6.87
N ALA A 371 1.51 -7.02 -7.03
CA ALA A 371 2.69 -6.69 -6.23
C ALA A 371 2.44 -6.53 -4.72
N PHE A 372 1.18 -6.44 -4.26
CA PHE A 372 0.84 -6.48 -2.84
C PHE A 372 0.97 -7.88 -2.23
N ARG A 373 0.89 -8.93 -3.07
CA ARG A 373 0.85 -10.33 -2.64
C ARG A 373 2.25 -10.94 -2.53
N SER A 374 2.53 -11.54 -1.38
CA SER A 374 3.72 -12.36 -1.14
C SER A 374 3.91 -13.42 -2.23
N GLY A 375 5.11 -13.46 -2.81
CA GLY A 375 5.51 -14.43 -3.84
C GLY A 375 5.10 -14.04 -5.27
N TYR A 376 4.41 -12.91 -5.47
CA TYR A 376 3.91 -12.53 -6.80
C TYR A 376 5.05 -12.19 -7.78
N LEU A 377 6.11 -11.55 -7.30
CA LEU A 377 7.29 -11.19 -8.10
C LEU A 377 8.33 -12.32 -8.20
N GLY A 378 8.05 -13.48 -7.62
CA GLY A 378 8.98 -14.60 -7.48
C GLY A 378 9.23 -14.98 -6.02
N PRO A 379 10.21 -15.84 -5.73
CA PRO A 379 10.58 -16.19 -4.36
C PRO A 379 10.90 -14.94 -3.52
N GLU A 380 10.28 -14.83 -2.35
CA GLU A 380 10.52 -13.71 -1.44
C GLU A 380 11.87 -13.87 -0.71
N PRO A 381 12.59 -12.76 -0.46
CA PRO A 381 13.75 -12.78 0.41
C PRO A 381 13.39 -13.35 1.79
N GLU A 382 14.34 -14.03 2.45
CA GLU A 382 14.15 -14.40 3.84
C GLU A 382 14.01 -13.14 4.70
N CYS A 383 12.97 -13.08 5.53
CA CYS A 383 12.62 -11.89 6.30
C CYS A 383 12.87 -12.12 7.79
N PRO A 384 14.13 -12.28 8.24
CA PRO A 384 14.39 -12.69 9.61
C PRO A 384 14.04 -11.58 10.61
N GLU A 385 13.68 -11.97 11.83
CA GLU A 385 13.54 -11.02 12.94
C GLU A 385 14.87 -10.36 13.32
N LYS A 386 16.00 -11.04 13.08
CA LYS A 386 17.37 -10.61 13.41
C LYS A 386 18.28 -10.72 12.18
#